data_AF-A0A813LR52-F1
#
_entry.id   AF-A0A813LR52-F1
#
_cell.length_a   1.000
_cell.length_b   1.000
_cell.length_c   1.000
_cell.angle_alpha   90.00
_cell.angle_beta   90.00
_cell.angle_gamma   90.00
#
_symmetry.space_group_name_H-M   'P 1'
#
loop_
_entity.id
_entity.type
_entity.pdbx_description
1 polymer ?
#
loop_
_entity_poly.entity_id
_entity_poly.type
_entity_poly.pdbx_seq_one_letter_code
_entity_poly.pdbx_strand_id
1 'polypeptide(L)'
;MAKRTGGFSGADLENLMNESAILTARRNKKAITLDDINDATDRVIAGLEGRALADDASKRLIAYHEAGHALVGTLLPYHDPVNKVTLVPRGQAKGLTWFTPGEDQSLVSRNMLKARIAGALGGRAAEQIVFGAAQ
;
A
#
# COMPACT_ATOMS: atom_id res chain seq x y z
N MET A 1 -0.40 -12.47 8.57
CA MET A 1 1.05 -12.32 8.30
C MET A 1 1.46 -13.02 7.02
N ALA A 2 1.32 -14.34 6.88
CA ALA A 2 1.71 -15.07 5.67
C ALA A 2 1.17 -14.48 4.34
N LYS A 3 -0.08 -13.99 4.31
CA LYS A 3 -0.67 -13.35 3.12
C LYS A 3 -0.05 -11.99 2.75
N ARG A 4 0.58 -11.28 3.70
CA ARG A 4 1.25 -9.98 3.46
C ARG A 4 2.75 -10.11 3.20
N THR A 5 3.35 -11.23 3.61
CA THR A 5 4.76 -11.58 3.38
C THR A 5 4.90 -12.61 2.27
N GLY A 6 3.89 -12.74 1.39
CA GLY A 6 3.94 -13.64 0.24
C GLY A 6 5.10 -13.24 -0.67
N GLY A 7 6.06 -14.14 -0.88
CA GLY A 7 7.27 -13.87 -1.65
C GLY A 7 8.49 -13.43 -0.83
N PHE A 8 8.40 -13.33 0.50
CA PHE A 8 9.55 -13.07 1.36
C PHE A 8 10.46 -14.30 1.44
N SER A 9 11.77 -14.09 1.35
CA SER A 9 12.77 -15.11 1.67
C SER A 9 12.94 -15.28 3.19
N GLY A 10 13.69 -16.29 3.62
CA GLY A 10 14.06 -16.46 5.04
C GLY A 10 14.79 -15.24 5.61
N ALA A 11 15.66 -14.62 4.81
CA ALA A 11 16.38 -13.41 5.19
C ALA A 11 15.43 -12.20 5.33
N ASP A 12 14.40 -12.10 4.47
CA ASP A 12 13.41 -11.02 4.55
C ASP A 12 12.53 -11.16 5.81
N LEU A 13 12.19 -12.39 6.19
CA LEU A 13 11.45 -12.67 7.44
C LEU A 13 12.30 -12.37 8.67
N GLU A 14 13.57 -12.72 8.66
CA GLU A 14 14.51 -12.37 9.73
C GLU A 14 14.61 -10.84 9.88
N ASN A 15 14.81 -10.13 8.77
CA ASN A 15 14.88 -8.68 8.75
C ASN A 15 13.57 -8.03 9.23
N LEU A 16 12.42 -8.56 8.82
CA LEU A 16 11.10 -8.10 9.28
C LEU A 16 10.95 -8.22 10.80
N MET A 17 11.33 -9.37 11.37
CA MET A 17 11.24 -9.58 12.82
C MET A 17 12.21 -8.68 13.59
N ASN A 18 13.41 -8.45 13.04
CA ASN A 18 14.37 -7.51 13.62
C ASN A 18 13.83 -6.07 13.64
N GLU A 19 13.26 -5.59 12.53
CA GLU A 19 12.63 -4.25 12.47
C GLU A 19 11.43 -4.13 13.41
N SER A 20 10.64 -5.21 13.56
CA SER A 20 9.54 -5.28 14.52
C SER A 20 10.03 -5.11 15.97
N ALA A 21 11.15 -5.75 16.32
CA ALA A 21 11.78 -5.63 17.63
C ALA A 21 12.31 -4.21 17.88
N ILE A 22 12.97 -3.61 16.89
CA ILE A 22 13.48 -2.23 16.95
C ILE A 22 12.34 -1.23 17.19
N LEU A 23 11.23 -1.36 16.46
CA LEU A 23 10.05 -0.51 16.64
C LEU A 23 9.42 -0.65 18.03
N THR A 24 9.31 -1.89 18.50
CA THR A 24 8.80 -2.22 19.83
C THR A 24 9.65 -1.56 20.93
N ALA A 25 10.97 -1.69 20.83
CA ALA A 25 11.92 -1.09 21.77
C ALA A 25 11.87 0.45 21.74
N ARG A 26 11.79 1.07 20.55
CA ARG A 26 11.63 2.53 20.41
C ARG A 26 10.35 3.06 21.05
N ARG A 27 9.28 2.25 21.06
CA ARG A 27 8.00 2.55 21.70
C ARG A 27 7.97 2.19 23.19
N ASN A 28 9.09 1.71 23.74
CA ASN A 28 9.23 1.29 25.13
C ASN A 28 8.22 0.20 25.55
N LYS A 29 7.83 -0.66 24.60
CA LYS A 29 6.93 -1.79 24.82
C LYS A 29 7.72 -3.02 25.30
N LYS A 30 7.08 -3.87 26.11
CA LYS A 30 7.70 -5.10 26.66
C LYS A 30 7.63 -6.32 25.74
N ALA A 31 6.75 -6.29 24.73
CA ALA A 31 6.55 -7.39 23.80
C ALA A 31 6.18 -6.84 22.42
N ILE A 32 6.60 -7.57 21.38
CA ILE A 32 6.25 -7.26 19.99
C ILE A 32 4.77 -7.52 19.81
N THR A 33 4.04 -6.53 19.32
CA THR A 33 2.62 -6.64 19.00
C THR A 33 2.39 -6.83 17.51
N LEU A 34 1.18 -7.25 17.12
CA LEU A 34 0.80 -7.37 15.71
C LEU A 34 0.94 -6.03 14.97
N ASP A 35 0.70 -4.92 15.66
CA ASP A 35 0.86 -3.57 15.11
C ASP A 35 2.31 -3.25 14.79
N ASP A 36 3.24 -3.66 15.67
CA ASP A 36 4.67 -3.45 15.43
C ASP A 36 5.16 -4.27 14.23
N ILE A 37 4.63 -5.49 14.06
CA ILE A 37 4.90 -6.33 12.87
C ILE A 37 4.29 -5.71 11.61
N ASN A 38 3.05 -5.20 11.69
CA ASN A 38 2.41 -4.54 10.55
C ASN A 38 3.17 -3.29 10.11
N ASP A 39 3.64 -2.47 11.06
CA ASP A 39 4.43 -1.28 10.78
C ASP A 39 5.82 -1.64 10.22
N ALA A 40 6.45 -2.69 10.74
CA ALA A 40 7.70 -3.22 10.18
C ALA A 40 7.49 -3.77 8.77
N THR A 41 6.36 -4.44 8.51
CA THR A 41 6.00 -4.94 7.18
C THR A 41 5.87 -3.77 6.19
N ASP A 42 5.15 -2.71 6.58
CA ASP A 42 5.02 -1.51 5.75
C ASP A 42 6.39 -0.87 5.46
N ARG A 43 7.30 -0.87 6.46
CA ARG A 43 8.66 -0.34 6.31
C ARG A 43 9.54 -1.19 5.39
N VAL A 44 9.48 -2.52 5.50
CA VAL A 44 10.28 -3.43 4.66
C VAL A 44 9.82 -3.36 3.20
N ILE A 45 8.50 -3.27 2.96
CA ILE A 45 7.96 -3.26 1.60
C ILE A 45 8.04 -1.87 0.95
N ALA A 46 7.59 -0.82 1.64
CA ALA A 46 7.49 0.53 1.06
C ALA A 46 8.63 1.48 1.46
N GLY A 47 9.51 1.06 2.37
CA GLY A 47 10.59 1.88 2.87
C GLY A 47 10.22 2.73 4.09
N LEU A 48 11.18 3.56 4.52
CA LEU A 48 11.06 4.42 5.69
C LEU A 48 9.93 5.42 5.55
N GLU A 49 9.26 5.68 6.67
CA GLU A 49 8.24 6.72 6.75
C GLU A 49 8.86 8.11 6.50
N GLY A 50 8.25 8.85 5.58
CA GLY A 50 8.63 10.22 5.24
C GLY A 50 7.98 11.24 6.16
N ARG A 51 8.28 12.52 5.94
CA ARG A 51 7.59 13.61 6.65
C ARG A 51 6.12 13.66 6.23
N ALA A 52 5.25 13.94 7.19
CA ALA A 52 3.83 14.14 6.91
C ALA A 52 3.64 15.23 5.84
N LEU A 53 2.69 14.99 4.93
CA LEU A 53 2.34 15.97 3.90
C LEU A 53 1.71 17.21 4.55
N ALA A 54 2.13 18.38 4.08
CA ALA A 54 1.49 19.64 4.43
C ALA A 54 0.03 19.63 3.97
N ASP A 55 -0.84 20.32 4.69
CA ASP A 55 -2.26 20.40 4.34
C ASP A 55 -2.47 21.41 3.21
N ASP A 56 -2.13 21.00 1.99
CA ASP A 56 -2.11 21.83 0.80
C ASP A 56 -2.75 21.15 -0.42
N ALA A 57 -2.69 21.84 -1.57
CA ALA A 57 -3.18 21.31 -2.84
C ALA A 57 -2.51 19.99 -3.24
N SER A 58 -1.24 19.77 -2.88
CA SER A 58 -0.50 18.54 -3.18
C SER A 58 -1.08 17.36 -2.40
N LYS A 59 -1.36 17.55 -1.10
CA LYS A 59 -2.01 16.50 -0.28
C LYS A 59 -3.40 16.17 -0.79
N ARG A 60 -4.17 17.18 -1.23
CA ARG A 60 -5.48 16.95 -1.85
C ARG A 60 -5.34 16.16 -3.16
N LEU A 61 -4.38 16.51 -4.01
CA LEU A 61 -4.12 15.77 -5.27
C LEU A 61 -3.82 14.29 -4.99
N ILE A 62 -2.89 14.01 -4.06
CA ILE A 62 -2.51 12.65 -3.69
C ILE A 62 -3.71 11.89 -3.08
N ALA A 63 -4.55 12.56 -2.28
CA ALA A 63 -5.77 11.96 -1.74
C ALA A 63 -6.71 11.45 -2.82
N TYR A 64 -6.95 12.24 -3.87
CA TYR A 64 -7.77 11.79 -5.00
C TYR A 64 -7.08 10.72 -5.84
N HIS A 65 -5.75 10.79 -5.99
CA HIS A 65 -4.98 9.74 -6.67
C HIS A 65 -5.16 8.38 -5.98
N GLU A 66 -4.91 8.30 -4.67
CA GLU A 66 -5.06 7.06 -3.93
C GLU A 66 -6.52 6.60 -3.84
N ALA A 67 -7.47 7.53 -3.69
CA ALA A 67 -8.89 7.22 -3.74
C ALA A 67 -9.31 6.65 -5.11
N GLY A 68 -8.70 7.10 -6.21
CA GLY A 68 -8.93 6.57 -7.55
C GLY A 68 -8.53 5.10 -7.67
N HIS A 69 -7.33 4.74 -7.21
CA HIS A 69 -6.89 3.34 -7.14
C HIS A 69 -7.85 2.50 -6.30
N ALA A 70 -8.19 2.98 -5.10
CA ALA A 70 -9.03 2.26 -4.16
C ALA A 70 -10.44 2.05 -4.71
N LEU A 71 -11.06 3.08 -5.29
CA LEU A 71 -12.42 3.02 -5.81
C LEU A 71 -12.51 2.04 -6.98
N VAL A 72 -11.62 2.18 -7.97
CA VAL A 72 -11.62 1.30 -9.15
C VAL A 72 -11.33 -0.15 -8.75
N GLY A 73 -10.32 -0.38 -7.90
CA GLY A 73 -9.99 -1.71 -7.40
C GLY A 73 -11.08 -2.34 -6.55
N THR A 74 -11.92 -1.54 -5.88
CA THR A 74 -13.07 -2.06 -5.10
C THR A 74 -14.27 -2.39 -5.99
N LEU A 75 -14.54 -1.58 -7.01
CA LEU A 75 -15.72 -1.74 -7.86
C LEU A 75 -15.57 -2.79 -8.95
N LEU A 76 -14.33 -3.06 -9.40
CA LEU A 76 -14.12 -4.02 -10.47
C LEU A 76 -14.15 -5.46 -9.94
N PRO A 77 -14.93 -6.35 -10.57
CA PRO A 77 -14.85 -7.77 -10.26
C PRO A 77 -13.46 -8.29 -10.64
N TYR A 78 -13.01 -9.33 -9.94
CA TYR A 78 -11.72 -9.99 -10.15
C TYR A 78 -10.48 -9.15 -9.81
N HIS A 79 -10.62 -7.95 -9.24
CA HIS A 79 -9.51 -7.23 -8.64
C HIS A 79 -9.23 -7.75 -7.22
N ASP A 80 -7.97 -7.66 -6.81
CA ASP A 80 -7.56 -7.94 -5.43
C ASP A 80 -8.21 -6.89 -4.48
N PRO A 81 -8.82 -7.28 -3.35
CA PRO A 81 -9.52 -6.34 -2.48
C PRO A 81 -8.59 -5.31 -1.85
N VAL A 82 -9.06 -4.07 -1.72
CA VAL A 82 -8.33 -3.01 -1.01
C VAL A 82 -8.14 -3.40 0.46
N ASN A 83 -6.90 -3.32 0.93
CA ASN A 83 -6.51 -3.59 2.31
C ASN A 83 -6.35 -2.31 3.12
N LYS A 84 -5.63 -1.32 2.55
CA LYS A 84 -5.24 -0.09 3.24
C LYS A 84 -5.00 1.01 2.23
N VAL A 85 -5.51 2.20 2.52
CA VAL A 85 -5.23 3.43 1.77
C VAL A 85 -4.59 4.42 2.75
N THR A 86 -3.48 5.05 2.38
CA THR A 86 -2.77 5.97 3.26
C THR A 86 -2.11 7.13 2.51
N LEU A 87 -2.08 8.29 3.17
CA LEU A 87 -1.34 9.49 2.76
C LEU A 87 -0.05 9.69 3.56
N VAL A 88 0.34 8.68 4.33
CA VAL A 88 1.63 8.65 5.02
C VAL A 88 2.70 8.29 4.00
N PRO A 89 3.63 9.20 3.64
CA PRO A 89 4.64 8.93 2.64
C PRO A 89 5.59 7.83 3.12
N ARG A 90 6.02 6.95 2.21
CA ARG A 90 7.02 5.92 2.49
C ARG A 90 7.97 5.78 1.31
N GLY A 91 9.27 5.78 1.59
CA GLY A 91 10.29 5.74 0.55
C GLY A 91 10.11 6.87 -0.47
N GLN A 92 9.89 6.52 -1.73
CA GLN A 92 9.61 7.46 -2.82
C GLN A 92 8.11 7.74 -3.03
N ALA A 93 7.23 6.95 -2.41
CA ALA A 93 5.80 7.09 -2.56
C ALA A 93 5.25 8.16 -1.62
N LYS A 94 4.41 9.06 -2.15
CA LYS A 94 3.76 10.14 -1.38
C LYS A 94 2.40 9.73 -0.81
N GLY A 95 1.81 8.68 -1.35
CA GLY A 95 0.59 8.00 -0.92
C GLY A 95 0.64 6.56 -1.40
N LEU A 96 -0.14 5.67 -0.79
CA LEU A 96 -0.13 4.24 -1.09
C LEU A 96 -1.53 3.63 -0.93
N THR A 97 -1.91 2.82 -1.92
CA THR A 97 -3.07 1.93 -1.90
C THR A 97 -2.60 0.49 -1.96
N TRP A 98 -2.90 -0.27 -0.90
CA TRP A 98 -2.54 -1.68 -0.76
C TRP A 98 -3.70 -2.57 -1.14
N PHE A 99 -3.42 -3.61 -1.90
CA PHE A 99 -4.37 -4.67 -2.22
C PHE A 99 -3.92 -5.96 -1.56
N THR A 100 -4.86 -6.76 -1.05
CA THR A 100 -4.55 -8.11 -0.53
C THR A 100 -4.60 -9.08 -1.70
N PRO A 101 -3.48 -9.69 -2.09
CA PRO A 101 -3.50 -10.63 -3.19
C PRO A 101 -4.38 -11.85 -2.90
N GLY A 102 -5.08 -12.35 -3.92
CA GLY A 102 -5.79 -13.62 -3.88
C GLY A 102 -4.88 -14.83 -3.58
N GLU A 103 -5.51 -15.96 -3.24
CA GLU A 103 -4.80 -17.16 -2.74
C GLU A 103 -3.97 -17.89 -3.81
N ASP A 104 -4.33 -17.77 -5.09
CA ASP A 104 -3.56 -18.35 -6.19
C ASP A 104 -3.15 -17.27 -7.20
N GLN A 105 -1.89 -16.86 -7.13
CA GLN A 105 -1.28 -15.92 -8.09
C GLN A 105 -0.56 -16.62 -9.24
N SER A 106 -0.49 -17.96 -9.24
CA SER A 106 0.25 -18.72 -10.27
C SER A 106 -0.45 -18.71 -11.62
N LEU A 107 -1.78 -18.56 -11.62
CA LEU A 107 -2.61 -18.50 -12.82
C LEU A 107 -3.42 -17.20 -12.86
N VAL A 108 -2.91 -16.21 -13.60
CA VAL A 108 -3.59 -14.92 -13.76
C VAL A 108 -4.48 -14.93 -15.00
N SER A 109 -5.80 -14.82 -14.80
CA SER A 109 -6.75 -14.75 -15.92
C SER A 109 -6.69 -13.41 -16.66
N ARG A 110 -7.15 -13.39 -17.93
CA ARG A 110 -7.28 -12.15 -18.72
C ARG A 110 -8.16 -11.10 -18.00
N ASN A 111 -9.22 -11.52 -17.32
CA ASN A 111 -10.11 -10.61 -16.60
C ASN A 111 -9.41 -9.99 -15.38
N MET A 112 -8.61 -10.77 -14.66
CA MET A 112 -7.80 -10.27 -13.54
C MET A 112 -6.73 -9.29 -14.01
N LEU A 113 -6.07 -9.55 -15.15
CA LEU A 113 -5.13 -8.60 -15.76
C LEU A 113 -5.82 -7.28 -16.14
N LYS A 114 -6.99 -7.35 -16.78
CA LYS A 114 -7.76 -6.15 -17.13
C LYS A 114 -8.16 -5.36 -15.89
N ALA A 115 -8.61 -6.04 -14.83
CA ALA A 115 -8.96 -5.40 -13.57
C ALA A 115 -7.73 -4.68 -12.98
N ARG A 116 -6.58 -5.36 -12.90
CA ARG A 116 -5.32 -4.78 -12.38
C ARG A 116 -4.86 -3.56 -13.19
N ILE A 117 -4.94 -3.62 -14.52
CA ILE A 117 -4.61 -2.48 -15.40
C ILE A 117 -5.54 -1.30 -15.11
N ALA A 118 -6.85 -1.54 -15.01
CA ALA A 118 -7.81 -0.49 -14.71
C ALA A 118 -7.59 0.11 -13.31
N GLY A 119 -7.33 -0.73 -12.30
CA GLY A 119 -6.98 -0.29 -10.95
C GLY A 119 -5.72 0.57 -10.91
N ALA A 120 -4.67 0.17 -11.65
CA ALA A 120 -3.43 0.94 -11.78
C ALA A 120 -3.60 2.29 -12.49
N LEU A 121 -4.59 2.42 -13.38
CA LEU A 121 -4.92 3.69 -14.05
C LEU A 121 -5.91 4.56 -13.25
N GLY A 122 -6.51 4.00 -12.19
CA GLY A 122 -7.56 4.65 -11.40
C GLY A 122 -7.12 5.97 -10.78
N GLY A 123 -5.88 6.07 -10.28
CA GLY A 123 -5.36 7.31 -9.69
C GLY A 123 -5.31 8.47 -10.69
N ARG A 124 -4.71 8.24 -11.87
CA ARG A 124 -4.66 9.25 -12.93
C ARG A 124 -6.06 9.63 -13.44
N ALA A 125 -6.95 8.65 -13.57
CA ALA A 125 -8.33 8.93 -13.97
C ALA A 125 -9.06 9.83 -12.94
N ALA A 126 -8.88 9.58 -11.65
CA ALA A 126 -9.45 10.41 -10.60
C ALA A 126 -8.91 11.84 -10.62
N GLU A 127 -7.59 12.02 -10.84
CA GLU A 127 -7.00 13.33 -11.00
C GLU A 127 -7.63 14.10 -12.16
N GLN A 128 -7.76 13.45 -13.33
CA GLN A 128 -8.32 14.07 -14.53
C GLN A 128 -9.78 14.50 -14.35
N ILE A 129 -10.59 13.69 -13.66
CA ILE A 129 -12.01 14.00 -13.42
C ILE A 129 -12.16 15.19 -12.47
N VAL A 130 -11.34 15.27 -11.42
CA VAL A 130 -11.49 16.26 -10.34
C VAL A 130 -10.76 17.56 -10.65
N PHE A 131 -9.58 17.49 -11.28
CA PHE A 131 -8.70 18.64 -11.52
C PHE A 131 -8.54 19.00 -13.00
N GLY A 132 -9.03 18.17 -13.92
CA GLY A 132 -8.89 18.37 -15.36
C GLY A 132 -7.60 17.77 -15.95
N ALA A 133 -7.47 17.83 -17.27
CA ALA A 133 -6.37 17.21 -18.02
C ALA A 133 -5.06 18.02 -18.02
N ALA A 134 -5.03 19.22 -17.44
CA ALA A 134 -3.85 20.09 -17.40
C ALA A 134 -2.95 19.75 -16.19
N GLN A 135 -2.23 18.64 -16.31
CA GLN A 135 -1.05 18.30 -15.50
C GLN A 135 0.00 17.66 -16.40
#